data_AF-A0AAJ3F3S5-F1
#
_entry.id   AF-A0AAJ3F3S5-F1
#
_cell.length_a   1.000
_cell.length_b   1.000
_cell.length_c   1.000
_cell.angle_alpha   90.00
_cell.angle_beta   90.00
_cell.angle_gamma   90.00
#
_symmetry.space_group_name_H-M   'P 1'
#
loop_
_entity.id
_entity.type
_entity.pdbx_description
1 polymer ?
#
loop_
_entity_poly.entity_id
_entity_poly.type
_entity_poly.pdbx_seq_one_letter_code
_entity_poly.pdbx_strand_id
1 'polypeptide(L)'
;MARLVPYFTPTGARISYIVASRAVAVSLMPASAPKVGAFLLGAPKSGTTWLASALEQHPGICVSEPKEPNEIATHKGTFGRDDSRPDWERYSSCFDGGGLRIDCSVHALACPIAPSRVGEYWPESRFLVCLREPVSRTVSHWGMILDTEEDKRNGADWSDFAEAWADSRLHMDTLYGASMTRWLEYFGSGAFLFIEARRMRDDPENVLSEVVEHLGLASHEFDLAAVHNTNVAEDRRPLTLFGRAFKFTASLIPNLIKRPVVSALKGRGVNVYRMPVLSRARSIRRQAGPEHYAMLGEEVRNDLESLEDLTGFSTAHWRESLQ
;
A
#
# COMPACT_ATOMS: atom_id res chain seq x y z
N MET A 1 36.61 -16.97 12.25
CA MET A 1 36.91 -18.36 12.68
C MET A 1 35.60 -19.09 12.91
N ALA A 2 35.28 -20.10 12.09
CA ALA A 2 34.08 -20.91 12.24
C ALA A 2 34.24 -21.88 13.41
N ARG A 3 33.22 -22.00 14.26
CA ARG A 3 33.21 -22.92 15.41
C ARG A 3 32.33 -24.13 15.06
N LEU A 4 32.93 -25.30 15.01
CA LEU A 4 32.21 -26.57 14.81
C LEU A 4 31.58 -26.98 16.13
N VAL A 5 30.27 -27.25 16.14
CA VAL A 5 29.55 -27.73 17.32
C VAL A 5 29.02 -29.14 17.02
N PRO A 6 29.33 -30.14 17.85
CA PRO A 6 28.80 -31.49 17.67
C PRO A 6 27.31 -31.54 18.02
N TYR A 7 26.51 -32.16 17.16
CA TYR A 7 25.10 -32.47 17.39
C TYR A 7 24.91 -33.99 17.36
N PHE A 8 24.28 -34.55 18.39
CA PHE A 8 23.98 -35.97 18.47
C PHE A 8 22.64 -36.27 17.80
N THR A 9 22.66 -37.01 16.70
CA THR A 9 21.47 -37.65 16.14
C THR A 9 21.26 -39.04 16.77
N PRO A 10 20.00 -39.48 16.99
CA PRO A 10 19.74 -40.85 17.41
C PRO A 10 20.27 -41.84 16.37
N THR A 11 20.78 -42.97 16.87
CA THR A 11 21.56 -44.01 16.18
C THR A 11 21.11 -44.33 14.75
N GLY A 12 22.00 -44.07 13.77
CA GLY A 12 21.90 -44.61 12.40
C GLY A 12 22.39 -43.71 11.25
N ALA A 13 22.68 -42.42 11.47
CA ALA A 13 23.04 -41.51 10.37
C ALA A 13 24.44 -40.88 10.56
N ARG A 14 25.15 -40.70 9.43
CA ARG A 14 26.51 -40.14 9.31
C ARG A 14 26.70 -38.85 10.14
N ILE A 15 27.85 -38.75 10.81
CA ILE A 15 28.27 -37.53 11.54
C ILE A 15 28.19 -36.34 10.57
N SER A 16 27.34 -35.38 10.89
CA SER A 16 27.16 -34.14 10.13
C SER A 16 27.58 -32.97 11.02
N TYR A 17 28.33 -32.02 10.46
CA TYR A 17 28.75 -30.81 11.15
C TYR A 17 27.96 -29.61 10.60
N ILE A 18 27.55 -28.69 11.49
CA ILE A 18 26.93 -27.42 11.10
C ILE A 18 27.99 -26.32 11.21
N VAL A 19 28.12 -25.51 10.15
CA VAL A 19 28.95 -24.29 10.18
C VAL A 19 28.10 -23.16 10.75
N ALA A 20 28.44 -22.67 11.94
CA ALA A 20 27.82 -21.48 12.51
C ALA A 20 28.33 -20.22 11.76
N SER A 21 27.65 -19.84 10.66
CA SER A 21 27.60 -18.45 10.19
C SER A 21 26.53 -17.69 10.98
N ARG A 22 26.57 -16.34 10.95
CA ARG A 22 25.61 -15.44 11.64
C ARG A 22 24.22 -16.08 11.67
N ALA A 23 23.65 -16.23 12.87
CA ALA A 23 22.36 -16.87 13.08
C ALA A 23 21.28 -16.22 12.20
N VAL A 24 21.04 -16.77 11.03
CA VAL A 24 19.77 -16.63 10.34
C VAL A 24 18.88 -17.62 11.06
N ALA A 25 18.02 -17.12 11.93
CA ALA A 25 16.91 -17.92 12.40
C ALA A 25 16.14 -18.34 11.15
N VAL A 26 16.28 -19.59 10.74
CA VAL A 26 15.37 -20.19 9.77
C VAL A 26 14.07 -20.35 10.53
N SER A 27 13.27 -19.27 10.57
CA SER A 27 11.90 -19.33 11.06
C SER A 27 11.18 -20.29 10.13
N LEU A 28 10.75 -21.43 10.66
CA LEU A 28 9.87 -22.33 9.94
C LEU A 28 8.58 -21.56 9.71
N MET A 29 8.36 -21.09 8.48
CA MET A 29 7.09 -20.48 8.12
C MET A 29 5.97 -21.44 8.57
N PRO A 30 4.96 -20.97 9.32
CA PRO A 30 3.83 -21.82 9.64
C PRO A 30 3.28 -22.32 8.31
N ALA A 31 2.88 -23.59 8.26
CA ALA A 31 2.45 -24.25 7.03
C ALA A 31 1.34 -23.49 6.27
N SER A 32 0.65 -22.58 6.95
CA SER A 32 -0.42 -21.72 6.44
C SER A 32 0.03 -20.38 5.85
N ALA A 33 1.22 -19.85 6.14
CA ALA A 33 1.63 -18.54 5.63
C ALA A 33 1.83 -18.57 4.11
N PRO A 34 1.16 -17.70 3.33
CA PRO A 34 1.33 -17.69 1.88
C PRO A 34 2.74 -17.24 1.51
N LYS A 35 3.30 -17.72 0.40
CA LYS A 35 4.54 -17.18 -0.15
C LYS A 35 4.24 -15.86 -0.86
N VAL A 36 4.57 -14.73 -0.24
CA VAL A 36 4.46 -13.38 -0.81
C VAL A 36 5.84 -12.93 -1.23
N GLY A 37 5.98 -12.48 -2.48
CA GLY A 37 7.31 -12.17 -3.05
C GLY A 37 7.56 -10.68 -3.26
N ALA A 38 6.51 -9.86 -3.25
CA ALA A 38 6.67 -8.42 -3.29
C ALA A 38 5.57 -7.69 -2.53
N PHE A 39 5.86 -6.43 -2.21
CA PHE A 39 4.93 -5.52 -1.54
C PHE A 39 4.90 -4.18 -2.25
N LEU A 40 3.70 -3.71 -2.59
CA LEU A 40 3.48 -2.33 -3.01
C LEU A 40 3.13 -1.50 -1.78
N LEU A 41 4.16 -0.87 -1.23
CA LEU A 41 4.10 -0.07 -0.03
C LEU A 41 3.84 1.39 -0.36
N GLY A 42 2.93 1.97 0.41
CA GLY A 42 2.77 3.41 0.58
C GLY A 42 2.91 4.30 -0.65
N ALA A 43 2.99 5.60 -0.41
CA ALA A 43 2.18 6.24 0.61
C ALA A 43 0.73 6.30 0.11
N PRO A 44 -0.26 6.29 1.03
CA PRO A 44 -1.63 6.62 0.66
C PRO A 44 -1.66 7.92 -0.16
N LYS A 45 -2.47 7.94 -1.22
CA LYS A 45 -2.59 9.08 -2.17
C LYS A 45 -1.39 9.31 -3.10
N SER A 46 -0.50 8.31 -3.24
CA SER A 46 0.65 8.35 -4.15
C SER A 46 0.52 7.49 -5.42
N GLY A 47 -0.70 7.13 -5.84
CA GLY A 47 -0.92 6.44 -7.12
C GLY A 47 -0.87 4.91 -7.08
N THR A 48 -0.76 4.30 -5.90
CA THR A 48 -0.71 2.83 -5.72
C THR A 48 -1.88 2.07 -6.33
N THR A 49 -3.09 2.64 -6.34
CA THR A 49 -4.25 2.03 -7.01
C THR A 49 -4.05 1.91 -8.52
N TRP A 50 -3.44 2.93 -9.14
CA TRP A 50 -3.14 2.89 -10.58
C TRP A 50 -2.08 1.83 -10.85
N LEU A 51 -1.00 1.80 -10.05
CA LEU A 51 0.06 0.83 -10.24
C LEU A 51 -0.42 -0.60 -10.04
N ALA A 52 -1.19 -0.88 -8.98
CA ALA A 52 -1.78 -2.20 -8.76
C ALA A 52 -2.66 -2.65 -9.95
N SER A 53 -3.52 -1.76 -10.46
CA SER A 53 -4.37 -2.05 -11.62
C SER A 53 -3.59 -2.28 -12.91
N ALA A 54 -2.43 -1.63 -13.09
CA ALA A 54 -1.54 -1.90 -14.21
C ALA A 54 -0.86 -3.27 -14.04
N LEU A 55 -0.36 -3.59 -12.84
CA LEU A 55 0.33 -4.86 -12.55
C LEU A 55 -0.59 -6.08 -12.66
N GLU A 56 -1.90 -5.94 -12.46
CA GLU A 56 -2.90 -6.98 -12.71
C GLU A 56 -2.91 -7.48 -14.18
N GLN A 57 -2.42 -6.67 -15.14
CA GLN A 57 -2.34 -7.10 -16.54
C GLN A 57 -1.21 -8.11 -16.78
N HIS A 58 -0.18 -8.11 -15.94
CA HIS A 58 1.01 -8.93 -16.14
C HIS A 58 0.73 -10.40 -15.74
N PRO A 59 0.88 -11.39 -16.65
CA PRO A 59 0.48 -12.78 -16.41
C PRO A 59 1.31 -13.50 -15.33
N GLY A 60 2.50 -12.97 -15.03
CA GLY A 60 3.38 -13.43 -13.95
C GLY A 60 3.13 -12.80 -12.57
N ILE A 61 2.09 -11.96 -12.40
CA ILE A 61 1.77 -11.26 -11.15
C ILE A 61 0.40 -11.69 -10.64
N CYS A 62 0.29 -11.91 -9.33
CA CYS A 62 -0.98 -12.06 -8.62
C CYS A 62 -1.07 -10.96 -7.55
N VAL A 63 -1.80 -9.90 -7.86
CA VAL A 63 -2.15 -8.86 -6.88
C VAL A 63 -3.19 -9.43 -5.92
N SER A 64 -3.04 -9.16 -4.62
CA SER A 64 -3.99 -9.60 -3.61
C SER A 64 -5.41 -9.05 -3.85
N GLU A 65 -6.45 -9.85 -3.60
CA GLU A 65 -7.85 -9.43 -3.54
C GLU A 65 -8.43 -9.69 -2.12
N PRO A 66 -8.85 -8.63 -1.39
CA PRO A 66 -8.81 -7.22 -1.76
C PRO A 66 -7.37 -6.71 -1.93
N LYS A 67 -7.21 -5.63 -2.73
CA LYS A 67 -5.93 -4.94 -2.97
C LYS A 67 -5.13 -4.66 -1.68
N GLU A 68 -5.82 -4.46 -0.56
CA GLU A 68 -5.20 -4.23 0.76
C GLU A 68 -5.72 -5.25 1.76
N PRO A 69 -5.10 -6.45 1.83
CA PRO A 69 -5.44 -7.47 2.82
C PRO A 69 -5.28 -6.94 4.25
N ASN A 70 -4.31 -6.03 4.43
CA ASN A 70 -3.90 -5.42 5.68
C ASN A 70 -3.45 -6.44 6.73
N GLU A 71 -2.96 -7.61 6.35
CA GLU A 71 -2.65 -8.70 7.30
C GLU A 71 -1.32 -8.51 8.02
N ILE A 72 -0.30 -8.06 7.28
CA ILE A 72 1.05 -7.92 7.81
C ILE A 72 1.21 -6.71 8.74
N ALA A 73 0.38 -5.68 8.55
CA ALA A 73 0.45 -4.43 9.30
C ALA A 73 -0.57 -4.41 10.44
N THR A 74 -0.24 -3.68 11.51
CA THR A 74 -1.24 -3.33 12.52
C THR A 74 -2.16 -2.20 12.07
N HIS A 75 -1.75 -1.44 11.04
CA HIS A 75 -2.54 -0.39 10.44
C HIS A 75 -3.54 -1.02 9.45
N LYS A 76 -4.82 -1.03 9.80
CA LYS A 76 -5.92 -1.51 8.93
C LYS A 76 -6.61 -0.29 8.30
N GLY A 77 -5.95 0.32 7.31
CA GLY A 77 -6.29 1.65 6.81
C GLY A 77 -5.81 2.79 7.73
N THR A 78 -6.34 4.00 7.53
CA THR A 78 -5.93 5.19 8.30
C THR A 78 -6.23 5.05 9.79
N PHE A 79 -7.45 4.59 10.14
CA PHE A 79 -7.93 4.58 11.53
C PHE A 79 -7.82 3.22 12.24
N GLY A 80 -8.00 2.11 11.52
CA GLY A 80 -8.00 0.78 12.11
C GLY A 80 -6.63 0.44 12.69
N ARG A 81 -6.60 -0.05 13.94
CA ARG A 81 -5.40 -0.54 14.61
C ARG A 81 -5.69 -1.90 15.21
N ASP A 82 -4.86 -2.88 14.88
CA ASP A 82 -5.01 -4.26 15.29
C ASP A 82 -3.63 -4.90 15.47
N ASP A 83 -3.28 -5.20 16.72
CA ASP A 83 -1.99 -5.77 17.10
C ASP A 83 -1.99 -7.31 17.08
N SER A 84 -3.10 -7.95 16.69
CA SER A 84 -3.19 -9.40 16.61
C SER A 84 -2.12 -9.96 15.66
N ARG A 85 -1.78 -11.23 15.86
CA ARG A 85 -0.98 -11.94 14.86
C ARG A 85 -1.76 -12.01 13.54
N PRO A 86 -1.06 -11.99 12.39
CA PRO A 86 -1.72 -12.12 11.09
C PRO A 86 -2.52 -13.42 10.99
N ASP A 87 -3.68 -13.34 10.36
CA ASP A 87 -4.46 -14.52 10.00
C ASP A 87 -3.92 -15.07 8.67
N TRP A 88 -3.09 -16.11 8.75
CA TRP A 88 -2.45 -16.68 7.58
C TRP A 88 -3.41 -17.38 6.63
N GLU A 89 -4.49 -17.96 7.15
CA GLU A 89 -5.50 -18.61 6.32
C GLU A 89 -6.28 -17.56 5.51
N ARG A 90 -6.74 -16.50 6.20
CA ARG A 90 -7.33 -15.34 5.53
C ARG A 90 -6.36 -14.72 4.52
N TYR A 91 -5.11 -14.51 4.90
CA TYR A 91 -4.14 -13.87 4.01
C TYR A 91 -3.84 -14.71 2.77
N SER A 92 -3.73 -16.03 2.92
CA SER A 92 -3.56 -16.96 1.80
C SER A 92 -4.75 -16.92 0.84
N SER A 93 -5.97 -16.78 1.37
CA SER A 93 -7.19 -16.67 0.55
C SER A 93 -7.27 -15.40 -0.29
N CYS A 94 -6.45 -14.38 0.00
CA CYS A 94 -6.37 -13.16 -0.80
C CYS A 94 -5.64 -13.34 -2.13
N PHE A 95 -5.07 -14.51 -2.42
CA PHE A 95 -4.32 -14.76 -3.65
C PHE A 95 -4.91 -15.94 -4.41
N ASP A 96 -5.65 -15.66 -5.48
CA ASP A 96 -6.36 -16.66 -6.29
C ASP A 96 -5.63 -17.03 -7.59
N GLY A 97 -4.59 -16.28 -7.96
CA GLY A 97 -3.80 -16.45 -9.19
C GLY A 97 -2.46 -17.16 -8.99
N GLY A 98 -1.84 -17.51 -10.12
CA GLY A 98 -0.45 -17.94 -10.18
C GLY A 98 0.52 -16.76 -10.27
N GLY A 99 1.82 -17.04 -10.17
CA GLY A 99 2.86 -16.03 -10.32
C GLY A 99 3.32 -15.39 -9.00
N LEU A 100 3.97 -14.24 -9.11
CA LEU A 100 4.50 -13.47 -8.00
C LEU A 100 3.34 -12.81 -7.24
N ARG A 101 3.11 -13.25 -6.00
CA ARG A 101 2.10 -12.65 -5.12
C ARG A 101 2.57 -11.28 -4.61
N ILE A 102 1.71 -10.28 -4.75
CA ILE A 102 1.96 -8.89 -4.33
C ILE A 102 0.85 -8.41 -3.38
N ASP A 103 1.24 -8.04 -2.16
CA ASP A 103 0.35 -7.32 -1.22
C ASP A 103 0.54 -5.81 -1.42
N CYS A 104 -0.57 -5.09 -1.59
CA CYS A 104 -0.57 -3.66 -1.85
C CYS A 104 -1.16 -2.81 -0.70
N SER A 105 -1.08 -3.30 0.55
CA SER A 105 -1.52 -2.62 1.78
C SER A 105 -0.65 -1.40 2.07
N VAL A 106 -1.15 -0.21 1.72
CA VAL A 106 -0.27 0.97 1.60
C VAL A 106 0.21 1.49 2.94
N HIS A 107 -0.59 1.33 4.00
CA HIS A 107 -0.25 1.78 5.36
C HIS A 107 0.80 0.87 6.04
N ALA A 108 1.19 -0.25 5.42
CA ALA A 108 2.30 -1.06 5.89
C ALA A 108 3.63 -0.30 5.86
N LEU A 109 3.79 0.69 4.96
CA LEU A 109 4.98 1.54 4.92
C LEU A 109 5.22 2.23 6.28
N ALA A 110 4.19 2.91 6.79
CA ALA A 110 4.27 3.65 8.05
C ALA A 110 4.15 2.76 9.29
N CYS A 111 3.60 1.55 9.16
CA CYS A 111 3.41 0.64 10.29
C CYS A 111 4.76 0.22 10.91
N PRO A 112 4.96 0.39 12.24
CA PRO A 112 6.23 0.06 12.88
C PRO A 112 6.52 -1.43 12.96
N ILE A 113 5.48 -2.28 12.91
CA ILE A 113 5.60 -3.74 13.08
C ILE A 113 5.69 -4.46 11.72
N ALA A 114 5.27 -3.83 10.62
CA ALA A 114 5.26 -4.48 9.31
C ALA A 114 6.65 -4.97 8.85
N PRO A 115 7.75 -4.18 8.97
CA PRO A 115 9.07 -4.63 8.50
C PRO A 115 9.54 -5.91 9.17
N SER A 116 9.37 -6.03 10.49
CA SER A 116 9.83 -7.19 11.24
C SER A 116 9.04 -8.45 10.89
N ARG A 117 7.71 -8.34 10.73
CA ARG A 117 6.86 -9.44 10.26
C ARG A 117 7.28 -9.87 8.86
N VAL A 118 7.45 -8.93 7.93
CA VAL A 118 7.89 -9.29 6.57
C VAL A 118 9.27 -9.94 6.61
N GLY A 119 10.20 -9.44 7.42
CA GLY A 119 11.56 -10.00 7.53
C GLY A 119 11.59 -11.41 8.14
N GLU A 120 10.66 -11.71 9.05
CA GLU A 120 10.51 -13.04 9.65
C GLU A 120 10.03 -14.08 8.63
N TYR A 121 9.09 -13.71 7.76
CA TYR A 121 8.43 -14.63 6.84
C TYR A 121 9.02 -14.62 5.42
N TRP A 122 9.26 -13.45 4.85
CA TRP A 122 9.67 -13.28 3.46
C TRP A 122 10.90 -12.37 3.31
N PRO A 123 12.08 -12.78 3.84
CA PRO A 123 13.30 -11.96 3.85
C PRO A 123 13.84 -11.62 2.45
N GLU A 124 13.44 -12.36 1.41
CA GLU A 124 13.84 -12.14 0.01
C GLU A 124 12.84 -11.28 -0.77
N SER A 125 11.85 -10.69 -0.11
CA SER A 125 10.82 -9.88 -0.77
C SER A 125 11.38 -8.62 -1.40
N ARG A 126 10.71 -8.17 -2.45
CA ARG A 126 10.98 -6.88 -3.09
C ARG A 126 9.88 -5.86 -2.78
N PHE A 127 10.26 -4.60 -2.74
CA PHE A 127 9.39 -3.51 -2.31
C PHE A 127 9.27 -2.46 -3.40
N LEU A 128 8.04 -2.09 -3.74
CA LEU A 128 7.72 -0.93 -4.56
C LEU A 128 7.22 0.15 -3.60
N VAL A 129 7.85 1.32 -3.58
CA VAL A 129 7.51 2.42 -2.66
C VAL A 129 7.04 3.62 -3.48
N CYS A 130 5.73 3.90 -3.51
CA CYS A 130 5.21 5.03 -4.28
C CYS A 130 5.19 6.31 -3.44
N LEU A 131 5.98 7.31 -3.79
CA LEU A 131 6.06 8.56 -3.03
C LEU A 131 5.45 9.73 -3.80
N ARG A 132 4.95 10.71 -3.07
CA ARG A 132 4.46 11.99 -3.60
C ARG A 132 4.93 13.09 -2.66
N GLU A 133 5.11 14.31 -3.19
CA GLU A 133 5.40 15.51 -2.41
C GLU A 133 4.56 15.50 -1.09
N PRO A 134 5.22 15.44 0.08
CA PRO A 134 4.55 15.04 1.32
C PRO A 134 3.40 15.96 1.71
N VAL A 135 3.52 17.29 1.58
CA VAL A 135 2.49 18.23 2.03
C VAL A 135 1.23 18.09 1.20
N SER A 136 1.34 18.11 -0.12
CA SER A 136 0.20 17.94 -1.02
C SER A 136 -0.41 16.53 -0.95
N ARG A 137 0.38 15.51 -0.61
CA ARG A 137 -0.12 14.17 -0.26
C ARG A 137 -0.93 14.19 1.03
N THR A 138 -0.44 14.87 2.08
CA THR A 138 -1.09 14.97 3.39
C THR A 138 -2.42 15.67 3.30
N VAL A 139 -2.46 16.84 2.64
CA VAL A 139 -3.72 17.58 2.41
C VAL A 139 -4.69 16.75 1.57
N SER A 140 -4.19 15.99 0.59
CA SER A 140 -5.02 15.09 -0.21
C SER A 140 -5.55 13.89 0.58
N HIS A 141 -4.83 13.40 1.59
CA HIS A 141 -5.26 12.31 2.45
C HIS A 141 -6.30 12.81 3.45
N TRP A 142 -6.00 13.90 4.14
CA TRP A 142 -6.94 14.60 5.02
C TRP A 142 -8.27 14.92 4.33
N GLY A 143 -8.22 15.53 3.14
CA GLY A 143 -9.43 15.81 2.38
C GLY A 143 -10.22 14.57 1.98
N MET A 144 -9.55 13.44 1.72
CA MET A 144 -10.24 12.17 1.45
C MET A 144 -10.99 11.69 2.69
N ILE A 145 -10.37 11.74 3.86
CA ILE A 145 -10.98 11.31 5.13
C ILE A 145 -12.23 12.13 5.45
N LEU A 146 -12.18 13.44 5.23
CA LEU A 146 -13.35 14.31 5.41
C LEU A 146 -14.45 14.03 4.38
N ASP A 147 -14.08 13.80 3.12
CA ASP A 147 -15.03 13.47 2.05
C ASP A 147 -15.71 12.09 2.32
N THR A 148 -15.02 11.15 2.95
CA THR A 148 -15.53 9.80 3.30
C THR A 148 -16.15 9.71 4.70
N GLU A 149 -16.08 10.80 5.49
CA GLU A 149 -16.50 10.85 6.90
C GLU A 149 -15.87 9.73 7.74
N GLU A 150 -14.65 9.32 7.42
CA GLU A 150 -13.94 8.26 8.16
C GLU A 150 -13.49 8.73 9.53
N ASP A 151 -13.14 10.00 9.67
CA ASP A 151 -12.87 10.66 10.95
C ASP A 151 -14.06 10.46 11.91
N LYS A 152 -15.25 10.89 11.51
CA LYS A 152 -16.47 10.84 12.33
C LYS A 152 -16.86 9.41 12.69
N ARG A 153 -16.76 8.48 11.72
CA ARG A 153 -17.07 7.06 11.94
C ARG A 153 -16.12 6.39 12.93
N ASN A 154 -14.90 6.90 13.06
CA ASN A 154 -13.89 6.39 13.99
C ASN A 154 -13.73 7.28 15.24
N GLY A 155 -14.68 8.19 15.51
CA GLY A 155 -14.68 9.04 16.70
C GLY A 155 -13.52 10.05 16.74
N ALA A 156 -12.95 10.39 15.58
CA ALA A 156 -11.95 11.44 15.44
C ALA A 156 -12.60 12.74 14.94
N ASP A 157 -12.05 13.88 15.33
CA ASP A 157 -12.38 15.18 14.75
C ASP A 157 -11.18 15.70 13.97
N TRP A 158 -11.22 15.51 12.64
CA TRP A 158 -10.21 16.05 11.73
C TRP A 158 -10.78 17.25 10.96
N SER A 159 -11.81 17.94 11.47
CA SER A 159 -12.38 19.09 10.77
C SER A 159 -11.37 20.23 10.58
N ASP A 160 -10.41 20.33 11.49
CA ASP A 160 -9.23 21.20 11.42
C ASP A 160 -7.98 20.41 10.98
N PHE A 161 -7.12 21.05 10.19
CA PHE A 161 -5.91 20.40 9.67
C PHE A 161 -4.83 20.21 10.76
N ALA A 162 -4.69 21.14 11.71
CA ALA A 162 -3.71 21.01 12.79
C ALA A 162 -4.06 19.82 13.69
N GLU A 163 -5.34 19.62 13.98
CA GLU A 163 -5.83 18.43 14.72
C GLU A 163 -5.54 17.13 13.95
N ALA A 164 -5.81 17.13 12.64
CA ALA A 164 -5.49 15.99 11.79
C ALA A 164 -3.98 15.73 11.70
N TRP A 165 -3.15 16.78 11.67
CA TRP A 165 -1.69 16.67 11.61
C TRP A 165 -1.08 16.19 12.92
N ALA A 166 -1.61 16.64 14.06
CA ALA A 166 -1.20 16.17 15.38
C ALA A 166 -1.51 14.69 15.62
N ASP A 167 -2.42 14.13 14.84
CA ASP A 167 -2.78 12.72 14.90
C ASP A 167 -1.73 11.83 14.22
N SER A 168 -1.11 10.95 15.01
CA SER A 168 -0.14 9.94 14.54
C SER A 168 -0.59 9.16 13.30
N ARG A 169 -1.92 8.96 13.13
CA ARG A 169 -2.49 8.19 12.02
C ARG A 169 -2.28 8.88 10.67
N LEU A 170 -2.24 10.21 10.61
CA LEU A 170 -1.92 10.97 9.39
C LEU A 170 -0.44 11.35 9.34
N HIS A 171 0.11 11.73 10.49
CA HIS A 171 1.49 12.17 10.68
C HIS A 171 2.49 11.12 10.21
N MET A 172 2.36 9.87 10.69
CA MET A 172 3.28 8.78 10.34
C MET A 172 3.25 8.41 8.86
N ASP A 173 2.12 8.56 8.16
CA ASP A 173 2.02 8.32 6.72
C ASP A 173 2.68 9.43 5.88
N THR A 174 3.17 10.50 6.51
CA THR A 174 3.85 11.64 5.87
C THR A 174 5.36 11.53 5.99
N LEU A 175 5.85 10.98 7.10
CA LEU A 175 7.27 10.89 7.41
C LEU A 175 7.88 9.62 6.77
N TYR A 176 8.33 9.79 5.53
CA TYR A 176 8.89 8.74 4.70
C TYR A 176 10.27 8.32 5.18
N GLY A 177 11.13 9.26 5.59
CA GLY A 177 12.46 8.98 6.14
C GLY A 177 12.36 8.11 7.38
N ALA A 178 11.53 8.51 8.34
CA ALA A 178 11.24 7.74 9.55
C ALA A 178 10.72 6.33 9.23
N SER A 179 9.87 6.19 8.21
CA SER A 179 9.37 4.90 7.75
C SER A 179 10.50 4.04 7.16
N MET A 180 11.32 4.62 6.28
CA MET A 180 12.42 3.91 5.64
C MET A 180 13.51 3.49 6.61
N THR A 181 13.81 4.28 7.65
CA THR A 181 14.72 3.88 8.72
C THR A 181 14.33 2.52 9.29
N ARG A 182 13.05 2.28 9.58
CA ARG A 182 12.56 1.01 10.13
C ARG A 182 12.66 -0.13 9.12
N TRP A 183 12.33 0.13 7.86
CA TRP A 183 12.40 -0.89 6.80
C TRP A 183 13.85 -1.33 6.52
N LEU A 184 14.79 -0.40 6.55
CA LEU A 184 16.21 -0.65 6.29
C LEU A 184 16.95 -1.38 7.42
N GLU A 185 16.35 -1.49 8.62
CA GLU A 185 16.85 -2.38 9.67
C GLU A 185 16.74 -3.87 9.30
N TYR A 186 15.77 -4.23 8.44
CA TYR A 186 15.45 -5.62 8.09
C TYR A 186 15.84 -5.99 6.66
N PHE A 187 15.87 -5.01 5.75
CA PHE A 187 16.08 -5.24 4.33
C PHE A 187 17.18 -4.32 3.78
N GLY A 188 18.01 -4.84 2.86
CA GLY A 188 18.98 -4.02 2.16
C GLY A 188 18.31 -3.03 1.19
N SER A 189 18.96 -1.89 0.94
CA SER A 189 18.43 -0.84 0.06
C SER A 189 18.09 -1.34 -1.36
N GLY A 190 18.83 -2.31 -1.88
CA GLY A 190 18.56 -2.93 -3.18
C GLY A 190 17.25 -3.72 -3.29
N ALA A 191 16.56 -3.98 -2.17
CA ALA A 191 15.22 -4.58 -2.18
C ALA A 191 14.12 -3.57 -2.57
N PHE A 192 14.40 -2.26 -2.52
CA PHE A 192 13.42 -1.20 -2.68
C PHE A 192 13.56 -0.51 -4.04
N LEU A 193 12.43 -0.31 -4.72
CA LEU A 193 12.29 0.60 -5.86
C LEU A 193 11.37 1.75 -5.46
N PHE A 194 11.90 2.97 -5.50
CA PHE A 194 11.14 4.19 -5.19
C PHE A 194 10.55 4.80 -6.46
N ILE A 195 9.26 5.08 -6.44
CA ILE A 195 8.51 5.57 -7.59
C ILE A 195 7.85 6.89 -7.22
N GLU A 196 8.27 7.97 -7.85
CA GLU A 196 7.58 9.25 -7.69
C GLU A 196 6.24 9.23 -8.45
N ALA A 197 5.15 9.55 -7.77
CA ALA A 197 3.79 9.44 -8.27
C ALA A 197 3.53 10.22 -9.57
N ARG A 198 4.25 11.34 -9.80
CA ARG A 198 4.15 12.10 -11.06
C ARG A 198 4.65 11.30 -12.27
N ARG A 199 5.68 10.46 -12.10
CA ARG A 199 6.24 9.63 -13.18
C ARG A 199 5.22 8.63 -13.72
N MET A 200 4.33 8.10 -12.88
CA MET A 200 3.25 7.22 -13.33
C MET A 200 2.24 7.91 -14.27
N ARG A 201 2.21 9.24 -14.30
CA ARG A 201 1.42 10.00 -15.27
C ARG A 201 2.26 10.43 -16.47
N ASP A 202 3.46 10.94 -16.19
CA ASP A 202 4.28 11.63 -17.17
C ASP A 202 5.10 10.66 -18.04
N ASP A 203 5.43 9.49 -17.48
CA ASP A 203 6.25 8.45 -18.11
C ASP A 203 5.86 7.02 -17.64
N PRO A 204 4.59 6.60 -17.86
CA PRO A 204 4.05 5.35 -17.32
C PRO A 204 4.74 4.09 -17.85
N GLU A 205 5.16 4.07 -19.11
CA GLU A 205 5.77 2.89 -19.75
C GLU A 205 7.12 2.55 -19.11
N ASN A 206 7.99 3.56 -18.93
CA ASN A 206 9.29 3.34 -18.27
C ASN A 206 9.12 2.95 -16.81
N VAL A 207 8.17 3.55 -16.08
CA VAL A 207 7.88 3.15 -14.70
C VAL A 207 7.47 1.68 -14.62
N LEU A 208 6.59 1.21 -15.51
CA LEU A 208 6.16 -0.18 -15.51
C LEU A 208 7.30 -1.13 -15.91
N SER A 209 8.17 -0.73 -16.85
CA SER A 209 9.37 -1.48 -17.19
C SER A 209 10.33 -1.62 -16.00
N GLU A 210 10.63 -0.51 -15.29
CA GLU A 210 11.46 -0.51 -14.08
C GLU A 210 10.87 -1.41 -13.00
N VAL A 211 9.54 -1.40 -12.83
CA VAL A 211 8.84 -2.26 -11.87
C VAL A 211 9.00 -3.73 -12.23
N VAL A 212 8.73 -4.11 -13.47
CA VAL A 212 8.83 -5.52 -13.93
C VAL A 212 10.27 -6.02 -13.82
N GLU A 213 11.24 -5.20 -14.21
CA GLU A 213 12.68 -5.51 -14.05
C GLU A 213 13.05 -5.67 -12.58
N HIS A 214 12.65 -4.73 -11.72
CA HIS A 214 12.89 -4.81 -10.29
C HIS A 214 12.27 -6.06 -9.68
N LEU A 215 11.07 -6.47 -10.12
CA LEU A 215 10.42 -7.69 -9.65
C LEU A 215 11.06 -8.98 -10.22
N GLY A 216 12.01 -8.86 -11.15
CA GLY A 216 12.68 -9.99 -11.80
C GLY A 216 11.77 -10.77 -12.75
N LEU A 217 10.82 -10.09 -13.38
CA LEU A 217 9.82 -10.68 -14.27
C LEU A 217 10.18 -10.42 -15.76
N ALA A 218 9.58 -11.18 -16.66
CA ALA A 218 9.75 -10.98 -18.09
C ALA A 218 9.05 -9.68 -18.55
N SER A 219 9.56 -9.03 -19.59
CA SER A 219 8.92 -7.83 -20.14
C SER A 219 7.46 -8.09 -20.55
N HIS A 220 6.63 -7.08 -20.42
CA HIS A 220 5.21 -7.14 -20.72
C HIS A 220 4.73 -5.82 -21.30
N GLU A 221 3.83 -5.89 -22.27
CA GLU A 221 3.19 -4.73 -22.88
C GLU A 221 1.89 -4.43 -22.14
N PHE A 222 1.78 -3.23 -21.58
CA PHE A 222 0.64 -2.80 -20.77
C PHE A 222 -0.33 -1.95 -21.59
N ASP A 223 -1.63 -2.22 -21.50
CA ASP A 223 -2.67 -1.35 -22.03
C ASP A 223 -2.96 -0.21 -21.04
N LEU A 224 -2.28 0.92 -21.25
CA LEU A 224 -2.43 2.12 -20.41
C LEU A 224 -3.82 2.76 -20.54
N ALA A 225 -4.49 2.63 -21.67
CA ALA A 225 -5.82 3.19 -21.89
C ALA A 225 -6.86 2.48 -21.00
N ALA A 226 -6.71 1.17 -20.79
CA ALA A 226 -7.53 0.40 -19.86
C ALA A 226 -7.35 0.85 -18.39
N VAL A 227 -6.12 1.20 -17.96
CA VAL A 227 -5.83 1.62 -16.57
C VAL A 227 -6.34 3.03 -16.26
N HIS A 228 -6.28 3.95 -17.22
CA HIS A 228 -6.72 5.34 -17.04
C HIS A 228 -8.22 5.47 -16.71
N ASN A 229 -9.05 4.54 -17.19
CA ASN A 229 -10.50 4.53 -16.95
C ASN A 229 -10.91 4.12 -15.52
N THR A 230 -9.98 3.56 -14.73
CA THR A 230 -10.26 3.08 -13.36
C THR A 230 -10.11 4.18 -12.30
N ASN A 231 -9.47 5.31 -12.65
CA ASN A 231 -9.02 6.33 -11.70
C ASN A 231 -9.45 7.77 -12.02
N VAL A 232 -10.45 7.98 -12.88
CA VAL A 232 -10.98 9.33 -13.08
C VAL A 232 -11.55 9.81 -11.74
N ALA A 233 -10.90 10.80 -11.13
CA ALA A 233 -11.31 11.37 -9.85
C ALA A 233 -12.74 11.94 -9.89
N GLU A 234 -13.27 12.20 -11.09
CA GLU A 234 -14.67 12.56 -11.35
C GLU A 234 -15.67 11.43 -11.04
N ASP A 235 -15.22 10.16 -11.03
CA ASP A 235 -16.07 8.99 -10.79
C ASP A 235 -16.18 8.60 -9.31
N ARG A 236 -15.30 9.12 -8.44
CA ARG A 236 -15.34 8.86 -7.00
C ARG A 236 -16.30 9.83 -6.31
N ARG A 237 -17.60 9.65 -6.56
CA ARG A 237 -18.65 10.46 -5.90
C ARG A 237 -19.06 9.83 -4.57
N PRO A 238 -19.08 10.58 -3.45
CA PRO A 238 -19.55 10.05 -2.17
C PRO A 238 -21.03 9.65 -2.27
N LEU A 239 -21.37 8.48 -1.73
CA LEU A 239 -22.74 7.98 -1.74
C LEU A 239 -23.64 8.85 -0.85
N THR A 240 -24.85 9.16 -1.32
CA THR A 240 -25.89 9.81 -0.50
C THR A 240 -26.35 8.88 0.64
N LEU A 241 -27.11 9.40 1.62
CA LEU A 241 -27.78 8.55 2.63
C LEU A 241 -28.61 7.43 1.98
N PHE A 242 -29.32 7.74 0.90
CA PHE A 242 -30.03 6.76 0.09
C PHE A 242 -29.07 5.79 -0.62
N GLY A 243 -27.94 6.27 -1.13
CA GLY A 243 -26.88 5.43 -1.72
C GLY A 243 -26.21 4.47 -0.74
N ARG A 244 -26.06 4.87 0.52
CA ARG A 244 -25.58 3.99 1.60
C ARG A 244 -26.61 2.91 1.93
N ALA A 245 -27.89 3.26 2.06
CA ALA A 245 -28.99 2.31 2.26
C ALA A 245 -29.15 1.34 1.07
N PHE A 246 -28.99 1.84 -0.15
CA PHE A 246 -28.99 1.03 -1.37
C PHE A 246 -27.79 0.07 -1.44
N LYS A 247 -26.58 0.53 -1.10
CA LYS A 247 -25.39 -0.34 -1.06
C LYS A 247 -25.54 -1.46 -0.03
N PHE A 248 -26.08 -1.14 1.15
CA PHE A 248 -26.35 -2.12 2.21
C PHE A 248 -27.39 -3.16 1.76
N THR A 249 -28.52 -2.72 1.20
CA THR A 249 -29.54 -3.63 0.66
C THR A 249 -29.01 -4.46 -0.51
N ALA A 250 -28.21 -3.88 -1.41
CA ALA A 250 -27.57 -4.59 -2.52
C ALA A 250 -26.48 -5.58 -2.09
N SER A 251 -25.84 -5.38 -0.92
CA SER A 251 -24.92 -6.37 -0.36
C SER A 251 -25.63 -7.59 0.25
N LEU A 252 -26.91 -7.46 0.60
CA LEU A 252 -27.73 -8.56 1.11
C LEU A 252 -28.36 -9.42 0.00
N ILE A 253 -28.25 -9.00 -1.27
CA ILE A 253 -28.78 -9.74 -2.41
C ILE A 253 -27.83 -10.91 -2.75
N PRO A 254 -28.31 -12.17 -2.76
CA PRO A 254 -27.51 -13.32 -3.16
C PRO A 254 -26.87 -13.17 -4.54
N ASN A 255 -25.64 -13.67 -4.70
CA ASN A 255 -24.84 -13.52 -5.93
C ASN A 255 -25.53 -14.08 -7.20
N LEU A 256 -26.43 -15.06 -7.06
CA LEU A 256 -27.24 -15.62 -8.14
C LEU A 256 -28.15 -14.56 -8.82
N ILE A 257 -28.67 -13.61 -8.05
CA ILE A 257 -29.59 -12.56 -8.53
C ILE A 257 -28.80 -11.32 -8.95
N LYS A 258 -27.71 -11.03 -8.23
CA LYS A 258 -26.88 -9.85 -8.43
C LYS A 258 -26.18 -9.82 -9.79
N ARG A 259 -25.62 -10.96 -10.23
CA ARG A 259 -24.86 -11.06 -11.50
C ARG A 259 -25.68 -10.73 -12.76
N PRO A 260 -26.87 -11.31 -13.00
CA PRO A 260 -27.65 -11.01 -14.21
C PRO A 260 -28.15 -9.56 -14.24
N VAL A 261 -28.57 -9.01 -13.11
CA VAL A 261 -29.05 -7.61 -13.01
C VAL A 261 -27.93 -6.62 -13.29
N VAL A 262 -26.76 -6.80 -12.68
CA VAL A 262 -25.59 -5.93 -12.91
C VAL A 262 -25.10 -6.03 -14.36
N SER A 263 -25.11 -7.23 -14.95
CA SER A 263 -24.74 -7.44 -16.36
C SER A 263 -25.71 -6.75 -17.31
N ALA A 264 -27.02 -6.83 -17.07
CA ALA A 264 -28.04 -6.15 -17.87
C ALA A 264 -27.98 -4.62 -17.77
N LEU A 265 -27.69 -4.07 -16.59
CA LEU A 265 -27.53 -2.63 -16.39
C LEU A 265 -26.26 -2.08 -17.04
N LYS A 266 -25.15 -2.81 -16.96
CA LYS A 266 -23.91 -2.49 -17.69
C LYS A 266 -24.14 -2.51 -19.20
N GLY A 267 -24.85 -3.52 -19.72
CA GLY A 267 -25.19 -3.62 -21.14
C GLY A 267 -26.09 -2.50 -21.68
N ARG A 268 -26.77 -1.76 -20.81
CA ARG A 268 -27.59 -0.58 -21.15
C ARG A 268 -26.90 0.76 -20.92
N GLY A 269 -25.60 0.76 -20.58
CA GLY A 269 -24.84 1.98 -20.31
C GLY A 269 -25.24 2.72 -19.02
N VAL A 270 -25.99 2.07 -18.13
CA VAL A 270 -26.45 2.69 -16.87
C VAL A 270 -25.37 2.53 -15.80
N ASN A 271 -24.61 3.60 -15.54
CA ASN A 271 -23.73 3.65 -14.38
C ASN A 271 -24.55 3.99 -13.12
N VAL A 272 -24.98 2.95 -12.40
CA VAL A 272 -25.80 3.05 -11.18
C VAL A 272 -25.17 4.00 -10.15
N TYR A 273 -23.85 4.07 -10.07
CA TYR A 273 -23.13 4.92 -9.11
C TYR A 273 -23.11 6.41 -9.49
N ARG A 274 -23.46 6.77 -10.73
CA ARG A 274 -23.54 8.17 -11.19
C ARG A 274 -24.91 8.80 -11.01
N MET A 275 -25.92 8.06 -10.55
CA MET A 275 -27.26 8.61 -10.36
C MET A 275 -27.26 9.72 -9.26
N PRO A 276 -27.91 10.87 -9.48
CA PRO A 276 -27.95 11.99 -8.51
C PRO A 276 -28.59 11.60 -7.18
N VAL A 277 -29.45 10.59 -7.19
CA VAL A 277 -30.11 10.05 -6.00
C VAL A 277 -29.13 9.23 -5.14
N LEU A 278 -28.09 8.64 -5.75
CA LEU A 278 -27.15 7.72 -5.10
C LEU A 278 -25.80 8.37 -4.78
N SER A 279 -25.44 9.48 -5.42
CA SER A 279 -24.12 10.12 -5.27
C SER A 279 -24.21 11.65 -5.21
N ARG A 280 -23.40 12.30 -4.38
CA ARG A 280 -23.31 13.78 -4.30
C ARG A 280 -22.15 14.31 -5.16
N ALA A 281 -22.31 15.53 -5.68
CA ALA A 281 -21.21 16.29 -6.25
C ALA A 281 -20.13 16.50 -5.17
N ARG A 282 -18.87 16.35 -5.55
CA ARG A 282 -17.73 16.47 -4.62
C ARG A 282 -17.63 17.91 -4.12
N SER A 283 -17.30 18.09 -2.84
CA SER A 283 -16.75 19.35 -2.34
C SER A 283 -15.45 19.68 -3.07
N ILE A 284 -15.16 20.98 -3.24
CA ILE A 284 -13.97 21.50 -3.89
C ILE A 284 -12.72 20.71 -3.44
N ARG A 285 -11.91 20.25 -4.40
CA ARG A 285 -10.68 19.49 -4.12
C ARG A 285 -9.77 20.35 -3.23
N ARG A 286 -9.59 19.96 -1.97
CA ARG A 286 -8.63 20.61 -1.05
C ARG A 286 -7.24 20.55 -1.69
N GLN A 287 -6.61 21.71 -1.85
CA GLN A 287 -5.25 21.87 -2.35
C GLN A 287 -4.38 22.37 -1.20
N ALA A 288 -3.10 21.98 -1.18
CA ALA A 288 -2.17 22.50 -0.20
C ALA A 288 -1.95 24.00 -0.44
N GLY A 289 -2.16 24.78 0.60
CA GLY A 289 -1.87 26.22 0.65
C GLY A 289 -0.64 26.53 1.51
N PRO A 290 -0.14 27.77 1.48
CA PRO A 290 1.05 28.20 2.23
C PRO A 290 1.01 27.86 3.73
N GLU A 291 -0.17 27.89 4.34
CA GLU A 291 -0.40 27.52 5.74
C GLU A 291 -0.02 26.06 6.05
N HIS A 292 -0.25 25.16 5.10
CA HIS A 292 0.08 23.75 5.26
C HIS A 292 1.60 23.54 5.14
N TYR A 293 2.25 24.23 4.20
CA TYR A 293 3.72 24.20 4.04
C TYR A 293 4.43 24.81 5.24
N ALA A 294 3.93 25.92 5.78
CA ALA A 294 4.47 26.53 6.99
C ALA A 294 4.33 25.61 8.21
N MET A 295 3.18 24.92 8.35
CA MET A 295 2.94 24.02 9.48
C MET A 295 3.80 22.76 9.46
N LEU A 296 3.99 22.15 8.28
CA LEU A 296 4.74 20.90 8.12
C LEU A 296 6.23 21.12 7.86
N GLY A 297 6.62 22.35 7.49
CA GLY A 297 7.84 22.68 6.76
C GLY A 297 9.13 22.13 7.37
N GLU A 298 9.41 22.44 8.63
CA GLU A 298 10.67 22.05 9.28
C GLU A 298 10.76 20.54 9.47
N GLU A 299 9.73 19.92 10.04
CA GLU A 299 9.73 18.47 10.32
C GLU A 299 9.80 17.64 9.03
N VAL A 300 8.98 17.98 8.03
CA VAL A 300 8.96 17.26 6.76
C VAL A 300 10.26 17.47 6.00
N ARG A 301 10.87 18.66 6.05
CA ARG A 301 12.16 18.91 5.39
C ARG A 301 13.25 18.02 5.99
N ASN A 302 13.35 17.95 7.31
CA ASN A 302 14.33 17.11 8.00
C ASN A 302 14.12 15.62 7.71
N ASP A 303 12.85 15.17 7.64
CA ASP A 303 12.53 13.78 7.28
C ASP A 303 12.90 13.46 5.82
N LEU A 304 12.69 14.40 4.88
CA LEU A 304 13.09 14.25 3.48
C LEU A 304 14.62 14.20 3.31
N GLU A 305 15.37 14.98 4.09
CA GLU A 305 16.84 14.87 4.13
C GLU A 305 17.27 13.48 4.59
N SER A 306 16.66 12.99 5.67
CA SER A 306 16.92 11.64 6.15
C SER A 306 16.55 10.58 5.10
N LEU A 307 15.44 10.74 4.37
CA LEU A 307 15.07 9.82 3.29
C LEU A 307 16.13 9.78 2.18
N GLU A 308 16.57 10.96 1.72
CA GLU A 308 17.58 11.09 0.67
C GLU A 308 18.91 10.46 1.10
N ASP A 309 19.36 10.72 2.32
CA ASP A 309 20.59 10.15 2.88
C ASP A 309 20.53 8.62 3.00
N LEU A 310 19.38 8.07 3.42
CA LEU A 310 19.20 6.64 3.62
C LEU A 310 19.05 5.85 2.32
N THR A 311 18.44 6.45 1.30
CA THR A 311 17.95 5.72 0.13
C THR A 311 18.58 6.17 -1.19
N GLY A 312 19.19 7.35 -1.23
CA GLY A 312 19.63 8.01 -2.46
C GLY A 312 18.48 8.55 -3.32
N PHE A 313 17.23 8.45 -2.86
CA PHE A 313 16.08 9.01 -3.56
C PHE A 313 16.10 10.54 -3.44
N SER A 314 16.23 11.24 -4.57
CA SER A 314 16.30 12.71 -4.58
C SER A 314 14.99 13.35 -4.10
N THR A 315 15.11 14.20 -3.08
CA THR A 315 13.99 14.95 -2.48
C THR A 315 14.15 16.47 -2.61
N ALA A 316 15.25 16.93 -3.22
CA ALA A 316 15.61 18.34 -3.31
C ALA A 316 14.45 19.22 -3.84
N HIS A 317 13.78 18.78 -4.91
CA HIS A 317 12.65 19.52 -5.50
C HIS A 317 11.42 19.61 -4.59
N TRP A 318 11.25 18.70 -3.63
CA TRP A 318 10.21 18.82 -2.61
C TRP A 318 10.65 19.75 -1.48
N ARG A 319 11.92 19.67 -1.06
CA ARG A 319 12.47 20.52 0.00
C ARG A 319 12.50 22.00 -0.38
N GLU A 320 12.72 22.32 -1.65
CA GLU A 320 12.61 23.70 -2.18
C GLU A 320 11.23 24.32 -1.93
N SER A 321 10.16 23.52 -1.88
CA SER A 321 8.80 23.99 -1.61
C SER A 321 8.51 24.21 -0.11
N LEU A 322 9.44 23.82 0.77
CA LEU A 322 9.33 23.92 2.24
C LEU A 322 10.22 25.05 2.82
N GLN A 323 10.70 25.95 1.96
CA GLN A 323 11.51 27.12 2.31
C GLN A 323 10.65 28.31 2.74
#